data_AF-A0A3B0V167-F1
#
_entry.id   AF-A0A3B0V167-F1
#
_cell.length_a   1.000
_cell.length_b   1.000
_cell.length_c   1.000
_cell.angle_alpha   90.00
_cell.angle_beta   90.00
_cell.angle_gamma   90.00
#
_symmetry.space_group_name_H-M   'P 1'
#
loop_
_entity.id
_entity.type
_entity.pdbx_description
1 polymer ?
#
loop_
_entity_poly.entity_id
_entity_poly.type
_entity_poly.pdbx_seq_one_letter_code
_entity_poly.pdbx_strand_id
1 'polypeptide(L)' 'GAVVGVHPFGGMGLSGTGPKAGGPNYLESFMTEKTITNNIAAVGGNADLLEISED' A
#
# COMPACT_ATOMS: atom_id res chain seq x y z
N GLY A 1 -3.48 -3.96 -27.54
CA GLY A 1 -3.18 -2.79 -26.71
C GLY A 1 -3.54 -3.10 -25.29
N ALA A 2 -2.63 -2.89 -24.34
CA ALA A 2 -2.93 -3.11 -22.92
C ALA A 2 -3.92 -2.04 -22.42
N VAL A 3 -4.84 -2.45 -21.55
CA VAL A 3 -5.90 -1.59 -21.00
C VAL A 3 -5.59 -1.35 -19.52
N VAL A 4 -5.60 -0.07 -19.10
CA VAL A 4 -5.34 0.35 -17.72
C VAL A 4 -6.29 -0.38 -16.76
N GLY A 5 -5.78 -0.89 -15.65
CA GLY A 5 -6.57 -1.59 -14.63
C GLY A 5 -6.94 -3.04 -14.96
N VAL A 6 -6.76 -3.50 -16.20
CA VAL A 6 -7.02 -4.89 -16.61
C VAL A 6 -5.72 -5.63 -16.95
N HIS A 7 -4.83 -4.96 -17.68
CA HIS A 7 -3.55 -5.53 -18.13
C HIS A 7 -2.39 -4.61 -17.73
N PRO A 8 -1.81 -4.77 -16.53
CA PRO A 8 -0.61 -4.03 -16.14
C PRO A 8 0.49 -4.21 -17.18
N PHE A 9 1.01 -3.09 -17.71
CA PHE A 9 1.93 -3.09 -18.85
C PHE A 9 3.35 -2.65 -18.46
N GLY A 10 4.36 -3.20 -19.14
CA GLY A 10 5.78 -2.94 -18.87
C GLY A 10 6.59 -4.23 -18.71
N GLY A 11 7.87 -4.19 -19.10
CA GLY A 11 8.80 -5.33 -19.08
C GLY A 11 9.70 -5.38 -17.84
N MET A 12 10.71 -6.25 -17.89
CA MET A 12 11.78 -6.39 -16.88
C MET A 12 13.16 -6.40 -17.59
N GLY A 13 14.26 -6.24 -16.84
CA GLY A 13 15.63 -6.24 -17.38
C GLY A 13 15.92 -5.00 -18.23
N LEU A 14 16.46 -5.18 -19.44
CA LEU A 14 16.70 -4.05 -20.37
C LEU A 14 15.42 -3.40 -20.89
N SER A 15 14.25 -4.05 -20.72
CA SER A 15 12.94 -3.52 -21.10
C SER A 15 12.23 -2.74 -19.98
N GLY A 16 12.85 -2.61 -18.81
CA GLY A 16 12.33 -1.83 -17.68
C GLY A 16 12.61 -2.48 -16.32
N THR A 17 12.29 -1.75 -15.26
CA THR A 17 12.52 -2.17 -13.87
C THR A 17 11.24 -2.63 -13.17
N GLY A 18 10.08 -2.34 -13.76
CA GLY A 18 8.81 -2.34 -13.04
C GLY A 18 8.73 -1.21 -11.99
N PRO A 19 7.63 -1.14 -11.23
CA PRO A 19 6.38 -1.91 -11.41
C PRO A 19 5.61 -1.52 -12.68
N LYS A 20 4.64 -2.37 -13.05
CA LYS A 20 3.90 -2.25 -14.31
C LYS A 20 2.90 -1.10 -14.25
N ALA A 21 2.94 -0.24 -15.27
CA ALA A 21 2.02 0.87 -15.44
C ALA A 21 0.57 0.36 -15.54
N GLY A 22 -0.35 1.07 -14.87
CA GLY A 22 -1.76 0.71 -14.80
C GLY A 22 -2.09 -0.52 -13.96
N GLY A 23 -1.12 -1.06 -13.21
CA GLY A 23 -1.32 -2.07 -12.18
C GLY A 23 -1.38 -1.49 -10.77
N PRO A 24 -1.80 -2.29 -9.78
CA PRO A 24 -2.05 -1.81 -8.41
C PRO A 24 -0.81 -1.20 -7.75
N ASN A 25 0.39 -1.72 -8.06
CA ASN A 25 1.62 -1.33 -7.38
C ASN A 25 2.33 -0.13 -8.03
N TYR A 26 1.75 0.47 -9.09
CA TYR A 26 2.45 1.50 -9.85
C TYR A 26 2.61 2.79 -9.05
N LEU A 27 1.58 3.19 -8.29
CA LEU A 27 1.60 4.42 -7.51
C LEU A 27 2.54 4.34 -6.30
N GLU A 28 2.58 3.19 -5.63
CA GLU A 28 3.42 2.97 -4.45
C GLU A 28 4.91 3.21 -4.73
N SER A 29 5.38 2.98 -5.97
CA SER A 29 6.78 3.23 -6.33
C SER A 29 7.19 4.70 -6.40
N PHE A 30 6.23 5.62 -6.37
CA PHE A 30 6.48 7.05 -6.27
C PHE A 30 6.27 7.58 -4.85
N MET A 31 5.88 6.72 -3.91
CA MET A 31 5.61 7.07 -2.53
C MET A 31 6.72 6.57 -1.61
N THR A 32 6.84 7.22 -0.45
CA THR A 32 7.69 6.76 0.64
C THR A 32 6.79 6.38 1.80
N GLU A 33 6.96 5.16 2.32
CA GLU A 33 6.23 4.71 3.51
C GLU A 33 6.56 5.60 4.71
N LYS A 34 5.53 5.93 5.50
CA LYS A 34 5.68 6.70 6.72
C LYS A 34 4.72 6.19 7.79
N THR A 35 5.27 5.74 8.91
CA THR A 35 4.50 5.30 10.07
C THR A 35 4.50 6.39 11.15
N ILE A 36 3.32 6.72 11.67
CA ILE A 36 3.13 7.67 12.76
C ILE A 36 2.49 6.94 13.93
N THR A 37 3.17 6.92 15.06
CA THR A 37 2.69 6.27 16.28
C THR A 37 2.47 7.32 17.36
N ASN A 38 1.23 7.46 17.84
CA ASN A 38 0.87 8.38 18.91
C ASN A 38 0.33 7.60 20.11
N ASN A 39 0.91 7.81 21.29
CA ASN A 39 0.40 7.21 22.53
C ASN A 39 -0.77 8.05 23.06
N ILE A 40 -1.99 7.55 22.83
CA ILE A 40 -3.23 8.17 23.29
C ILE A 40 -3.80 7.55 24.58
N ALA A 41 -3.04 6.71 25.29
CA ALA A 41 -3.53 6.04 26.50
C ALA A 41 -4.00 7.03 27.58
N ALA A 42 -3.32 8.17 27.73
CA ALA A 42 -3.64 9.18 28.74
C ALA A 42 -4.92 9.99 28.44
N VAL A 43 -5.41 10.00 27.20
CA VAL A 43 -6.65 10.69 26.82
C VAL A 43 -7.87 9.77 26.80
N GLY A 44 -7.72 8.55 27.33
CA GLY A 44 -8.78 7.53 27.40
C GLY A 44 -8.62 6.39 26.39
N GLY A 45 -7.75 6.53 25.38
CA GLY A 45 -7.53 5.51 24.34
C GLY A 45 -8.79 5.17 23.53
N ASN A 46 -8.66 4.24 22.57
CA ASN A 46 -9.81 3.59 21.94
C ASN A 46 -9.78 2.10 22.33
N ALA A 47 -10.73 1.67 23.17
CA ALA A 47 -10.81 0.30 23.66
C ALA A 47 -11.07 -0.71 22.53
N ASP A 48 -11.87 -0.33 21.52
CA ASP A 48 -12.21 -1.16 20.36
C ASP A 48 -10.96 -1.54 19.54
N LEU A 49 -9.86 -0.76 19.60
CA LEU A 49 -8.60 -1.12 18.93
C LEU A 49 -7.80 -2.21 19.65
N LEU A 50 -8.09 -2.43 20.93
CA LEU A 50 -7.43 -3.43 21.77
C LEU A 50 -8.29 -4.69 21.96
N GLU A 51 -9.57 -4.64 21.59
CA GLU A 51 -10.42 -5.82 21.52
C GLU A 51 -9.97 -6.71 20.36
N ILE A 52 -9.16 -7.71 20.70
CA ILE A 52 -8.92 -8.86 19.82
C ILE A 52 -10.27 -9.60 19.77
N SER A 53 -10.87 -9.69 18.58
CA SER A 53 -12.01 -10.57 18.35
C SER A 53 -11.54 -12.00 18.58
N GLU A 54 -12.00 -12.61 19.67
CA GLU A 54 -11.86 -14.05 19.90
C GLU A 54 -12.88 -14.77 19.01
N ASP A 55 -12.41 -15.31 17.88
CA ASP A 55 -13.03 -16.40 17.12
C ASP A 55 -11.99 -17.50 16.83
#